data_AF-A0A5K1ANE8-F1
#
_entry.id   AF-A0A5K1ANE8-F1
#
_cell.length_a   1.000
_cell.length_b   1.000
_cell.length_c   1.000
_cell.angle_alpha   90.00
_cell.angle_beta   90.00
_cell.angle_gamma   90.00
#
_symmetry.space_group_name_H-M   'P 1'
#
loop_
_entity.id
_entity.type
_entity.pdbx_description
1 polymer ?
#
loop_
_entity_poly.entity_id
_entity_poly.type
_entity_poly.pdbx_seq_one_letter_code
_entity_poly.pdbx_strand_id
1 'polypeptide(L)'
;NPPILRRLDRVFLSPKLFTTFPSSSLVLGSRHLSDHAPLIISLLQGRAATGCARFRFEFWWLRDDSFVVVVPKWWARIVYGR
;
A
#
# COMPACT_ATOMS: atom_id res chain seq x y z
N ASN A 1 -6.20 -12.85 -32.00
CA ASN A 1 -5.34 -11.70 -31.66
C ASN A 1 -4.84 -11.85 -30.23
N PRO A 2 -3.54 -12.08 -30.01
CA PRO A 2 -2.99 -12.12 -28.66
C PRO A 2 -3.07 -10.72 -28.00
N PRO A 3 -3.24 -10.64 -26.67
CA PRO A 3 -3.27 -9.36 -25.97
C PRO A 3 -1.92 -8.64 -26.09
N ILE A 4 -1.96 -7.34 -26.39
CA ILE A 4 -0.77 -6.49 -26.47
C ILE A 4 -0.51 -5.92 -25.08
N LEU A 5 0.59 -6.33 -24.44
CA LEU A 5 1.02 -5.75 -23.17
C LEU A 5 1.66 -4.38 -23.42
N ARG A 6 1.21 -3.35 -22.71
CA ARG A 6 1.78 -1.99 -22.78
C ARG A 6 2.03 -1.42 -21.39
N ARG A 7 3.15 -0.71 -21.23
CA ARG A 7 3.49 0.01 -20.00
C ARG A 7 2.93 1.43 -20.03
N LEU A 8 1.67 1.56 -19.63
CA LEU A 8 0.95 2.83 -19.63
C LEU A 8 1.08 3.57 -18.29
N ASP A 9 1.12 2.83 -17.19
CA ASP A 9 1.21 3.39 -15.85
C ASP A 9 2.63 3.87 -15.53
N ARG A 10 2.74 5.07 -14.97
CA ARG A 10 4.02 5.73 -14.64
C ARG A 10 3.91 6.47 -13.33
N VAL A 11 5.02 6.50 -12.58
CA VAL A 11 5.20 7.30 -11.38
C VAL A 11 6.32 8.29 -11.65
N PHE A 12 6.06 9.59 -11.44
CA PHE A 12 7.05 10.65 -11.55
C PHE A 12 7.45 11.12 -10.16
N LEU A 13 8.76 11.22 -9.93
CA LEU A 13 9.33 11.57 -8.63
C LEU A 13 10.29 12.75 -8.81
N SER A 14 10.34 13.63 -7.81
CA SER A 14 11.33 14.70 -7.79
C SER A 14 12.73 14.14 -7.50
N PRO A 15 13.81 14.74 -8.04
CA PRO A 15 15.18 14.31 -7.72
C PRO A 15 15.50 14.28 -6.22
N LYS A 16 14.91 15.23 -5.46
CA LYS A 16 15.05 15.31 -3.99
C LYS A 16 14.51 14.08 -3.25
N LEU A 17 13.62 13.32 -3.88
CA LEU A 17 13.07 12.11 -3.29
C LEU A 17 14.13 11.00 -3.23
N PHE A 18 15.00 10.88 -4.24
CA PHE A 18 16.06 9.86 -4.25
C PHE A 18 17.16 10.15 -3.22
N THR A 19 17.39 11.43 -2.87
CA THR A 19 18.30 11.76 -1.77
C THR A 19 17.67 11.47 -0.40
N THR A 20 16.36 11.65 -0.27
CA THR A 20 15.62 11.40 0.98
C THR A 20 15.40 9.91 1.23
N PHE A 21 15.17 9.14 0.16
CA PHE A 21 14.86 7.70 0.18
C PHE A 21 15.82 6.94 -0.76
N PRO A 22 17.11 6.81 -0.38
CA PRO A 22 18.11 6.16 -1.24
C PRO A 22 17.79 4.67 -1.49
N SER A 23 17.00 4.05 -0.62
CA SER A 23 16.54 2.66 -0.74
C SER A 23 15.14 2.54 -1.38
N SER A 24 14.67 3.58 -2.07
CA SER A 24 13.37 3.53 -2.73
C SER A 24 13.32 2.44 -3.81
N SER A 25 12.17 1.79 -3.95
CA SER A 25 11.94 0.80 -5.02
C SER A 25 10.55 0.96 -5.63
N LEU A 26 10.40 0.52 -6.88
CA LEU A 26 9.13 0.48 -7.60
C LEU A 26 8.93 -0.94 -8.11
N VAL A 27 7.82 -1.57 -7.74
CA VAL A 27 7.47 -2.92 -8.15
C VAL A 27 6.08 -2.96 -8.78
N LEU A 28 5.88 -3.94 -9.66
CA LEU A 28 4.56 -4.24 -10.21
C LEU A 28 3.82 -5.13 -9.20
N GLY A 29 2.64 -4.69 -8.77
CA GLY A 29 1.76 -5.48 -7.93
C GLY A 29 0.99 -6.54 -8.73
N SER A 30 0.23 -7.37 -8.01
CA SER A 30 -0.54 -8.46 -8.61
C SER A 30 -1.77 -7.95 -9.36
N ARG A 31 -1.99 -8.50 -10.56
CA ARG A 31 -3.14 -8.21 -11.42
C ARG A 31 -4.27 -9.17 -11.08
N HIS A 32 -5.25 -8.73 -10.30
CA HIS A 32 -6.34 -9.60 -9.84
C HIS A 32 -7.69 -9.32 -10.51
N LEU A 33 -8.10 -8.04 -10.55
CA LEU A 33 -9.49 -7.67 -10.90
C LEU A 33 -9.59 -6.65 -12.05
N SER A 34 -8.47 -6.09 -12.50
CA SER A 34 -8.40 -5.09 -13.57
C SER A 34 -7.49 -5.59 -14.70
N ASP A 35 -7.68 -5.02 -15.89
CA ASP A 35 -6.77 -5.21 -17.01
C ASP A 35 -5.42 -4.50 -16.81
N HIS A 36 -5.32 -3.58 -15.84
CA HIS A 36 -4.10 -2.96 -15.35
C HIS A 36 -3.52 -3.69 -14.13
N ALA A 37 -2.20 -3.56 -13.95
CA ALA A 37 -1.49 -4.00 -12.76
C ALA A 37 -1.02 -2.78 -11.96
N PRO A 38 -1.24 -2.74 -10.64
CA PRO A 38 -0.87 -1.57 -9.85
C PRO A 38 0.65 -1.40 -9.79
N LEU A 39 1.13 -0.16 -9.79
CA LEU A 39 2.52 0.17 -9.47
C LEU A 39 2.64 0.48 -7.98
N ILE A 40 3.53 -0.23 -7.29
CA ILE A 40 3.75 -0.09 -5.86
C ILE A 40 5.12 0.55 -5.64
N ILE A 41 5.15 1.75 -5.05
CA ILE A 41 6.37 2.44 -4.67
C ILE A 41 6.64 2.24 -3.18
N SER A 42 7.87 1.84 -2.86
CA SER A 42 8.37 1.74 -1.50
C SER A 42 9.35 2.88 -1.23
N LEU A 43 9.02 3.74 -0.26
CA LEU A 43 9.85 4.87 0.17
C LEU A 43 10.34 4.62 1.59
N LEU A 44 11.16 3.58 1.75
CA LEU A 44 11.76 3.26 3.04
C LEU A 44 12.94 4.19 3.30
N GLN A 45 12.86 4.96 4.39
CA GLN A 45 14.03 5.63 4.94
C GLN A 45 14.93 4.54 5.53
N GLY A 46 16.20 4.51 5.12
CA GLY A 46 17.16 3.50 5.58
C GLY A 46 17.20 3.43 7.11
N ARG A 47 17.10 2.19 7.62
CA ARG A 47 16.72 1.82 9.00
C ARG A 47 15.24 2.11 9.24
N ALA A 48 14.47 1.02 9.18
CA ALA A 48 13.11 0.95 9.69
C ALA A 48 12.96 1.86 10.90
N ALA A 49 11.91 2.67 10.92
CA ALA A 49 11.45 3.33 12.12
C ALA A 49 11.64 2.38 13.30
N THR A 50 12.66 2.64 14.12
CA THR A 50 13.02 1.79 15.25
C THR A 50 11.99 1.89 16.37
N GLY A 51 10.95 2.72 16.18
CA GLY A 51 9.70 2.62 16.91
C GLY A 51 8.68 1.87 16.07
N CYS A 52 8.08 0.83 16.66
CA CYS A 52 6.78 0.32 16.22
C CYS A 52 5.88 1.54 15.98
N ALA A 53 5.65 1.86 14.70
CA ALA A 53 4.72 2.91 14.35
C ALA A 53 3.39 2.46 14.92
N ARG A 54 2.95 3.12 16.01
CA ARG A 54 1.68 2.80 16.62
C ARG A 54 0.65 2.95 15.52
N PHE A 55 -0.05 1.86 15.23
CA PHE A 55 -1.14 1.88 14.28
C PHE A 55 -2.09 3.00 14.68
N ARG A 56 -2.37 3.91 13.74
CA ARG A 56 -3.34 4.98 13.90
C ARG A 56 -4.42 4.77 12.85
N PHE A 57 -5.66 4.92 13.28
CA PHE A 57 -6.79 4.98 12.36
C PHE A 57 -6.73 6.30 11.61
N GLU A 58 -6.76 6.24 10.28
CA GLU A 58 -6.92 7.44 9.45
C GLU A 58 -8.33 8.00 9.63
N PHE A 59 -8.45 9.32 9.73
CA PHE A 59 -9.74 9.99 10.00
C PHE A 59 -10.82 9.64 8.96
N TRP A 60 -10.39 9.37 7.72
CA TRP A 60 -11.30 8.99 6.64
C TRP A 60 -12.04 7.69 6.88
N TRP A 61 -11.50 6.76 7.65
CA TRP A 61 -12.18 5.50 7.91
C TRP A 61 -13.42 5.70 8.78
N LEU A 62 -13.42 6.71 9.66
CA LEU A 62 -14.60 7.08 10.44
C LEU A 62 -15.73 7.71 9.60
N ARG A 63 -15.44 8.12 8.37
CA ARG A 63 -16.43 8.69 7.45
C ARG A 63 -17.17 7.61 6.65
N ASP A 64 -16.68 6.38 6.67
CA ASP A 64 -17.35 5.26 6.03
C ASP A 64 -18.31 4.62 7.03
N ASP A 65 -19.61 4.64 6.72
CA ASP A 65 -20.66 4.12 7.62
C ASP A 65 -20.47 2.62 7.92
N SER A 66 -19.82 1.88 7.03
CA SER A 66 -19.52 0.46 7.25
C SER A 66 -18.42 0.26 8.29
N PHE A 67 -17.53 1.24 8.50
CA PHE A 67 -16.37 1.10 9.38
C PHE A 67 -16.77 0.76 10.82
N VAL A 68 -17.75 1.48 11.37
CA VAL A 68 -18.23 1.28 12.75
C VAL A 68 -18.80 -0.13 12.94
N VAL A 69 -19.42 -0.69 11.91
CA VAL A 69 -20.02 -2.04 11.94
C VAL A 69 -18.97 -3.13 11.72
N VAL A 70 -18.00 -2.87 10.86
CA VAL A 70 -17.03 -3.86 10.38
C VAL A 70 -15.96 -4.10 11.42
N VAL A 71 -15.41 -3.04 12.04
CA VAL A 71 -14.28 -3.13 12.97
C VAL A 71 -14.52 -4.08 14.16
N PRO A 72 -15.67 -4.02 14.88
CA PRO A 72 -15.95 -4.97 15.96
C PRO A 72 -15.97 -6.42 15.50
N LYS A 73 -16.48 -6.69 14.29
CA LYS A 73 -16.51 -8.05 13.72
C LYS A 73 -15.12 -8.61 13.45
N TRP A 74 -14.19 -7.77 12.99
CA TRP A 74 -12.80 -8.19 12.77
C TRP A 74 -12.08 -8.47 14.08
N TRP A 75 -12.26 -7.61 15.09
CA TRP A 75 -11.62 -7.83 16.39
C TRP A 75 -12.20 -9.00 17.19
N ALA A 76 -13.48 -9.30 17.02
CA ALA A 76 -14.11 -10.48 17.61
C ALA A 76 -13.69 -11.80 16.93
N ARG A 77 -13.02 -11.73 15.78
CA ARG A 77 -12.57 -12.92 15.04
C ARG A 77 -11.40 -13.56 15.78
N ILE A 78 -11.59 -14.80 16.22
CA ILE A 78 -10.49 -15.61 16.77
C ILE A 78 -9.47 -15.85 15.65
N VAL A 79 -8.27 -15.32 15.84
CA VAL A 79 -7.12 -15.62 14.99
C VAL A 79 -6.33 -16.72 15.70
N TYR A 80 -6.40 -17.94 15.18
CA TYR A 80 -5.45 -18.98 15.57
C TYR A 80 -4.07 -18.56 15.06
N GLY A 81 -3.21 -18.13 15.97
CA GLY A 81 -1.82 -17.79 15.67
C GLY A 81 -1.12 -19.00 15.05
N ARG A 82 -0.36 -18.76 13.98
CA ARG A 82 0.47 -19.77 13.33
C ARG A 82 1.81 -19.89 14.03
#